data_AF-A0A6G2DNJ6-F1
#
_entry.id   AF-A0A6G2DNJ6-F1
#
_cell.length_a   1.000
_cell.length_b   1.000
_cell.length_c   1.000
_cell.angle_alpha   90.00
_cell.angle_beta   90.00
_cell.angle_gamma   90.00
#
_symmetry.space_group_name_H-M   'P 1'
#
loop_
_entity.id
_entity.type
_entity.pdbx_description
1 polymer ?
#
loop_
_entity_poly.entity_id
_entity_poly.type
_entity_poly.pdbx_seq_one_letter_code
_entity_poly.pdbx_strand_id
1 'polypeptide(L)'
;MAFTLPANKPQVPKDTPRNFFIYGETMSGKSYLANEFPNPIVLNTDGNAEANTVPSIQLINEKDDKGRITNSVIKQLGDILLALQTQKHSYETVVIDVIDDVIEMIKIAVCDELTPVGKPRLKSLSEISYGKGYDFFNQAITELVIDLKALPMNVIYISRQVSEYDDNGNATKDKPSLKDKYVNLINGNSDLMIHTEKLGNNYNREVDRKRKTYYADQVDDKAILKILATIRGAVEPAKGKLAPKKEAAKTTKPAKTEKTKEAPKKEVDSDDELF
;
A
#
# COMPACT_ATOMS: atom_id res chain seq x y z
N MET A 1 -3.75 -34.63 -19.28
CA MET A 1 -3.02 -35.35 -18.22
C MET A 1 -3.83 -35.24 -16.93
N ALA A 2 -3.68 -36.16 -15.97
CA ALA A 2 -4.27 -36.00 -14.65
C ALA A 2 -3.51 -34.93 -13.85
N PHE A 3 -4.21 -34.18 -12.99
CA PHE A 3 -3.59 -33.16 -12.13
C PHE A 3 -2.83 -33.84 -10.98
N THR A 4 -1.52 -33.61 -10.89
CA THR A 4 -0.65 -34.19 -9.85
C THR A 4 -0.41 -33.19 -8.72
N LEU A 5 -0.74 -33.60 -7.49
CA LEU A 5 -0.42 -32.83 -6.28
C LEU A 5 1.11 -32.80 -6.03
N PRO A 6 1.63 -31.73 -5.40
CA PRO A 6 3.03 -31.68 -4.98
C PRO A 6 3.34 -32.72 -3.90
N ALA A 7 4.60 -33.17 -3.83
CA ALA A 7 5.04 -34.13 -2.83
C ALA A 7 4.97 -33.52 -1.41
N ASN A 8 4.36 -34.26 -0.47
CA ASN A 8 4.23 -33.85 0.93
C ASN A 8 5.59 -33.90 1.66
N LYS A 9 6.37 -32.82 1.55
CA LYS A 9 7.65 -32.59 2.23
C LYS A 9 7.80 -31.11 2.61
N PRO A 10 8.50 -30.78 3.70
CA PRO A 10 8.83 -29.39 4.04
C PRO A 10 9.57 -28.69 2.90
N GLN A 11 9.20 -27.44 2.63
CA GLN A 11 9.82 -26.60 1.61
C GLN A 11 10.70 -25.53 2.28
N VAL A 12 11.80 -25.16 1.63
CA VAL A 12 12.59 -23.98 2.03
C VAL A 12 11.81 -22.73 1.60
N PRO A 13 11.48 -21.79 2.51
CA PRO A 13 10.77 -20.57 2.13
C PRO A 13 11.63 -19.70 1.21
N LYS A 14 11.17 -19.52 -0.03
CA LYS A 14 11.49 -18.35 -0.84
C LYS A 14 10.51 -17.25 -0.46
N ASP A 15 11.01 -16.11 -0.01
CA ASP A 15 10.19 -15.06 0.59
C ASP A 15 10.58 -13.67 0.08
N THR A 16 10.64 -13.55 -1.25
CA THR A 16 10.77 -12.27 -1.94
C THR A 16 9.39 -11.60 -2.00
N PRO A 17 9.17 -10.42 -1.37
CA PRO A 17 7.93 -9.67 -1.53
C PRO A 17 7.81 -9.18 -2.97
N ARG A 18 6.57 -9.13 -3.50
CA ARG A 18 6.28 -8.72 -4.88
C ARG A 18 5.23 -7.62 -5.00
N ASN A 19 4.41 -7.41 -3.97
CA ASN A 19 3.30 -6.44 -4.01
C ASN A 19 3.59 -5.28 -3.05
N PHE A 20 3.55 -4.04 -3.53
CA PHE A 20 3.97 -2.85 -2.77
C PHE A 20 2.92 -1.76 -2.84
N PHE A 21 2.62 -1.13 -1.70
CA PHE A 21 1.76 0.06 -1.64
C PHE A 21 2.55 1.25 -1.13
N ILE A 22 2.87 2.20 -2.02
CA ILE A 22 3.74 3.34 -1.74
C ILE A 22 2.88 4.60 -1.62
N TYR A 23 3.03 5.34 -0.52
CA TYR A 23 2.35 6.63 -0.31
C TYR A 23 3.33 7.70 0.22
N GLY A 24 2.85 8.94 0.28
CA GLY A 24 3.68 10.12 0.56
C GLY A 24 3.16 11.36 -0.17
N GLU A 25 3.67 12.52 0.21
CA GLU A 25 3.33 13.81 -0.42
C GLU A 25 3.78 13.93 -1.89
N THR A 26 3.36 15.01 -2.55
CA THR A 26 3.90 15.39 -3.87
C THR A 26 5.41 15.61 -3.77
N MET A 27 6.18 15.12 -4.75
CA MET A 27 7.65 15.11 -4.73
C MET A 27 8.33 14.33 -3.58
N SER A 28 7.62 13.49 -2.81
CA SER A 28 8.20 12.68 -1.72
C SER A 28 9.12 11.54 -2.17
N GLY A 29 9.24 11.29 -3.48
CA GLY A 29 10.09 10.25 -4.05
C GLY A 29 9.38 8.94 -4.43
N LYS A 30 8.04 8.86 -4.35
CA LYS A 30 7.24 7.66 -4.68
C LYS A 30 7.61 7.02 -6.03
N SER A 31 7.44 7.75 -7.13
CA SER A 31 7.67 7.25 -8.49
C SER A 31 9.17 6.99 -8.75
N TYR A 32 10.07 7.73 -8.09
CA TYR A 32 11.51 7.45 -8.12
C TYR A 32 11.85 6.10 -7.46
N LEU A 33 11.27 5.79 -6.30
CA LEU A 33 11.40 4.47 -5.67
C LEU A 33 10.77 3.36 -6.53
N ALA A 34 9.60 3.59 -7.13
CA ALA A 34 8.97 2.62 -8.02
C ALA A 34 9.81 2.33 -9.28
N ASN A 35 10.47 3.35 -9.84
CA ASN A 35 11.33 3.23 -11.01
C ASN A 35 12.71 2.57 -10.71
N GLU A 36 13.06 2.33 -9.43
CA GLU A 36 14.22 1.50 -9.08
C GLU A 36 13.96 -0.01 -9.25
N PHE A 37 12.70 -0.45 -9.37
CA PHE A 37 12.34 -1.85 -9.54
C PHE A 37 12.68 -2.39 -10.94
N PRO A 38 12.91 -3.71 -11.10
CA PRO A 38 13.27 -4.30 -12.39
C PRO A 38 12.21 -4.04 -13.47
N ASN A 39 12.68 -3.62 -14.65
CA ASN A 39 11.94 -3.47 -15.90
C ASN A 39 10.47 -3.02 -15.72
N PRO A 40 10.22 -1.78 -15.24
CA PRO A 40 8.88 -1.31 -14.92
C PRO A 40 8.12 -0.79 -16.14
N ILE A 41 6.79 -0.98 -16.09
CA ILE A 41 5.82 -0.23 -16.91
C ILE A 41 4.88 0.56 -15.98
N VAL A 42 4.71 1.85 -16.25
CA VAL A 42 3.88 2.75 -15.43
C VAL A 42 2.54 3.02 -16.11
N LEU A 43 1.45 2.59 -15.47
CA LEU A 43 0.09 2.93 -15.88
C LEU A 43 -0.27 4.23 -15.17
N ASN A 44 -0.11 5.34 -15.90
CA ASN A 44 -0.06 6.69 -15.37
C ASN A 44 -1.39 7.41 -15.56
N THR A 45 -1.87 8.14 -14.54
CA THR A 45 -3.07 8.98 -14.60
C THR A 45 -2.75 10.45 -14.82
N ASP A 46 -1.53 10.88 -14.51
CA ASP A 46 -1.05 12.24 -14.66
C ASP A 46 -0.32 12.44 -16.00
N GLY A 47 -0.45 13.61 -16.63
CA GLY A 47 0.10 13.91 -17.96
C GLY A 47 1.62 13.87 -18.08
N ASN A 48 2.33 13.63 -16.97
CA ASN A 48 3.79 13.54 -16.87
C ASN A 48 4.39 12.25 -17.47
N ALA A 49 3.68 11.54 -18.35
CA ALA A 49 4.14 10.33 -19.04
C ALA A 49 5.46 10.56 -19.81
N GLU A 50 5.60 11.69 -20.50
CA GLU A 50 6.81 12.06 -21.27
C GLU A 50 8.03 12.42 -20.39
N ALA A 51 7.80 12.73 -19.11
CA ALA A 51 8.87 13.07 -18.15
C ALA A 51 9.48 11.84 -17.45
N ASN A 52 8.88 10.66 -17.62
CA ASN A 52 9.36 9.42 -17.01
C ASN A 52 10.51 8.79 -17.80
N THR A 53 11.54 8.31 -17.09
CA THR A 53 12.68 7.58 -17.69
C THR A 53 12.38 6.10 -17.99
N VAL A 54 11.11 5.69 -17.93
CA VAL A 54 10.63 4.32 -18.05
C VAL A 54 9.36 4.26 -18.91
N PRO A 55 9.07 3.15 -19.60
CA PRO A 55 7.85 3.01 -20.41
C PRO A 55 6.59 3.28 -19.59
N SER A 56 5.68 4.09 -20.14
CA SER A 56 4.41 4.40 -19.50
C SER A 56 3.24 4.36 -20.48
N ILE A 57 2.04 4.10 -19.96
CA ILE A 57 0.77 4.16 -20.67
C ILE A 57 -0.11 5.16 -19.94
N GLN A 58 -0.59 6.18 -20.65
CA GLN A 58 -1.58 7.12 -20.11
C GLN A 58 -2.94 6.43 -20.00
N LEU A 59 -3.47 6.34 -18.79
CA LEU A 59 -4.86 5.96 -18.52
C LEU A 59 -5.74 7.21 -18.64
N ILE A 60 -6.84 7.09 -19.38
CA ILE A 60 -7.81 8.18 -19.56
C ILE A 60 -9.17 7.64 -19.98
N ASN A 61 -10.26 8.16 -19.40
CA ASN A 61 -11.61 7.93 -19.93
C ASN A 61 -11.81 8.77 -21.21
N GLU A 62 -11.47 8.19 -22.37
CA GLU A 62 -11.71 8.78 -23.70
C GLU A 62 -13.20 9.00 -23.95
N LYS A 63 -13.55 10.06 -24.69
CA LYS A 63 -14.95 10.45 -24.92
C LYS A 63 -15.24 10.87 -26.35
N ASP A 64 -16.49 10.69 -26.76
CA ASP A 64 -17.04 11.23 -28.00
C ASP A 64 -17.38 12.73 -27.92
N ASP A 65 -17.88 13.29 -29.03
CA ASP A 65 -18.39 14.65 -29.18
C ASP A 65 -19.58 14.98 -28.24
N LYS A 66 -20.22 13.95 -27.65
CA LYS A 66 -21.36 14.06 -26.74
C LYS A 66 -20.95 13.86 -25.27
N GLY A 67 -19.66 13.64 -25.01
CA GLY A 67 -19.10 13.42 -23.68
C GLY A 67 -19.34 12.04 -23.08
N ARG A 68 -19.78 11.06 -23.89
CA ARG A 68 -19.94 9.64 -23.54
C ARG A 68 -18.61 8.92 -23.65
N ILE A 69 -18.35 7.93 -22.80
CA ILE A 69 -17.05 7.25 -22.75
C ILE A 69 -16.97 6.19 -23.84
N THR A 70 -15.95 6.29 -24.70
CA THR A 70 -15.70 5.39 -25.83
C THR A 70 -14.66 4.31 -25.51
N ASN A 71 -13.67 4.65 -24.69
CA ASN A 71 -12.66 3.73 -24.15
C ASN A 71 -12.47 4.09 -22.66
N SER A 72 -12.93 3.21 -21.77
CA SER A 72 -12.90 3.45 -20.33
C SER A 72 -11.57 2.98 -19.72
N VAL A 73 -11.20 3.55 -18.57
CA VAL A 73 -10.05 3.08 -17.79
C VAL A 73 -10.19 1.60 -17.40
N ILE A 74 -11.42 1.13 -17.17
CA ILE A 74 -11.72 -0.28 -16.84
C ILE A 74 -11.30 -1.18 -18.02
N LYS A 75 -11.73 -0.81 -19.23
CA LYS A 75 -11.37 -1.54 -20.45
C LYS A 75 -9.87 -1.46 -20.74
N GLN A 76 -9.26 -0.28 -20.63
CA GLN A 76 -7.81 -0.09 -20.80
C GLN A 76 -7.01 -0.98 -19.84
N LEU A 77 -7.38 -1.01 -18.55
CA LEU A 77 -6.74 -1.89 -17.57
C LEU A 77 -6.92 -3.37 -17.93
N GLY A 78 -8.12 -3.81 -18.32
CA GLY A 78 -8.35 -5.18 -18.79
C GLY A 78 -7.49 -5.56 -20.00
N ASP A 79 -7.45 -4.70 -21.03
CA ASP A 79 -6.64 -4.90 -22.24
C ASP A 79 -5.13 -4.97 -21.91
N ILE A 80 -4.65 -4.12 -20.99
CA ILE A 80 -3.24 -4.06 -20.56
C ILE A 80 -2.86 -5.28 -19.70
N LEU A 81 -3.71 -5.67 -18.75
CA LEU A 81 -3.47 -6.83 -17.87
C LEU A 81 -3.48 -8.13 -18.68
N LEU A 82 -4.42 -8.26 -19.64
CA LEU A 82 -4.44 -9.37 -20.58
C LEU A 82 -3.16 -9.39 -21.43
N ALA A 83 -2.66 -8.24 -21.88
CA ALA A 83 -1.39 -8.16 -22.61
C ALA A 83 -0.19 -8.60 -21.75
N LEU A 84 -0.12 -8.18 -20.48
CA LEU A 84 0.91 -8.60 -19.50
C LEU A 84 0.81 -10.07 -19.06
N GLN A 85 -0.31 -10.75 -19.33
CA GLN A 85 -0.47 -12.18 -19.09
C GLN A 85 -0.19 -13.05 -20.33
N THR A 86 -0.39 -12.52 -21.54
CA THR A 86 -0.45 -13.34 -22.78
C THR A 86 0.59 -12.98 -23.85
N GLN A 87 1.15 -11.77 -23.83
CA GLN A 87 2.11 -11.31 -24.83
C GLN A 87 3.56 -11.48 -24.35
N LYS A 88 4.50 -11.61 -25.30
CA LYS A 88 5.92 -11.73 -24.99
C LYS A 88 6.55 -10.36 -24.74
N HIS A 89 6.80 -10.03 -23.48
CA HIS A 89 7.49 -8.81 -23.05
C HIS A 89 8.70 -9.10 -22.15
N SER A 90 9.41 -8.04 -21.74
CA SER A 90 10.49 -8.07 -20.74
C SER A 90 10.16 -7.30 -19.45
N TYR A 91 8.94 -6.79 -19.30
CA TYR A 91 8.51 -6.14 -18.06
C TYR A 91 8.50 -7.11 -16.87
N GLU A 92 9.03 -6.64 -15.75
CA GLU A 92 9.10 -7.37 -14.47
C GLU A 92 8.37 -6.62 -13.34
N THR A 93 7.95 -5.38 -13.57
CA THR A 93 7.16 -4.58 -12.62
C THR A 93 6.03 -3.85 -13.34
N VAL A 94 4.83 -3.82 -12.75
CA VAL A 94 3.75 -2.89 -13.13
C VAL A 94 3.52 -1.89 -12.01
N VAL A 95 3.40 -0.61 -12.36
CA VAL A 95 3.19 0.51 -11.43
C VAL A 95 1.88 1.22 -11.76
N ILE A 96 1.04 1.49 -10.78
CA ILE A 96 -0.17 2.32 -10.91
C ILE A 96 0.08 3.68 -10.24
N ASP A 97 0.21 4.74 -11.04
CA ASP A 97 0.57 6.09 -10.56
C ASP A 97 -0.46 7.13 -11.06
N VAL A 98 -1.46 7.56 -10.29
CA VAL A 98 -1.83 7.17 -8.92
C VAL A 98 -3.14 6.38 -8.87
N ILE A 99 -3.21 5.41 -7.96
CA ILE A 99 -4.40 4.58 -7.74
C ILE A 99 -5.63 5.39 -7.29
N ASP A 100 -5.43 6.55 -6.67
CA ASP A 100 -6.49 7.51 -6.31
C ASP A 100 -7.32 7.95 -7.53
N ASP A 101 -6.63 8.34 -8.60
CA ASP A 101 -7.25 8.82 -9.85
C ASP A 101 -7.84 7.66 -10.65
N VAL A 102 -7.18 6.49 -10.65
CA VAL A 102 -7.75 5.27 -11.26
C VAL A 102 -9.09 4.93 -10.60
N ILE A 103 -9.18 4.98 -9.27
CA ILE A 103 -10.43 4.73 -8.54
C ILE A 103 -11.52 5.74 -8.90
N GLU A 104 -11.20 7.04 -8.99
CA GLU A 104 -12.21 8.04 -9.40
C GLU A 104 -12.57 7.91 -10.91
N MET A 105 -11.63 7.54 -11.78
CA MET A 105 -11.91 7.25 -13.19
C MET A 105 -12.77 6.01 -13.37
N ILE A 106 -12.59 4.95 -12.57
CA ILE A 106 -13.49 3.78 -12.55
C ILE A 106 -14.90 4.21 -12.12
N LYS A 107 -15.03 5.05 -11.09
CA LYS A 107 -16.32 5.63 -10.67
C LYS A 107 -17.01 6.42 -11.79
N ILE A 108 -16.25 7.24 -12.52
CA ILE A 108 -16.75 8.00 -13.67
C ILE A 108 -17.18 7.08 -14.82
N ALA A 109 -16.43 5.99 -15.07
CA ALA A 109 -16.76 4.99 -16.09
C ALA A 109 -18.05 4.23 -15.75
N VAL A 110 -18.19 3.72 -14.52
CA VAL A 110 -19.42 3.02 -14.06
C VAL A 110 -20.65 3.93 -14.13
N CYS A 111 -20.52 5.23 -13.80
CA CYS A 111 -21.58 6.21 -14.00
C CYS A 111 -21.98 6.38 -15.48
N ASP A 112 -21.02 6.36 -16.41
CA ASP A 112 -21.30 6.51 -17.84
C ASP A 112 -21.94 5.24 -18.44
N GLU A 113 -21.37 4.08 -18.13
CA GLU A 113 -21.84 2.75 -18.55
C GLU A 113 -23.29 2.47 -18.11
N LEU A 114 -23.61 2.77 -16.84
CA LEU A 114 -24.95 2.57 -16.27
C LEU A 114 -25.92 3.75 -16.54
N THR A 115 -25.52 4.72 -17.39
CA THR A 115 -26.45 5.74 -17.90
C THR A 115 -27.39 5.14 -18.95
N PRO A 116 -28.73 5.27 -18.82
CA PRO A 116 -29.66 4.79 -19.85
C PRO A 116 -29.49 5.50 -21.20
N VAL A 117 -29.64 4.75 -22.30
CA VAL A 117 -29.55 5.28 -23.67
C VAL A 117 -30.51 6.46 -23.86
N GLY A 118 -30.01 7.56 -24.42
CA GLY A 118 -30.79 8.79 -24.63
C GLY A 118 -31.02 9.65 -23.37
N LYS A 119 -30.34 9.37 -22.25
CA LYS A 119 -30.31 10.23 -21.06
C LYS A 119 -28.96 10.95 -20.91
N PRO A 120 -28.92 12.11 -20.23
CA PRO A 120 -27.66 12.73 -19.80
C PRO A 120 -26.86 11.79 -18.89
N ARG A 121 -25.54 11.85 -18.98
CA ARG A 121 -24.62 11.05 -18.15
C ARG A 121 -24.88 11.25 -16.65
N LEU A 122 -25.06 10.14 -15.93
CA LEU A 122 -25.21 10.15 -14.46
C LEU A 122 -23.96 10.74 -13.80
N LYS A 123 -24.13 11.51 -12.72
CA LYS A 123 -23.00 12.20 -12.06
C LYS A 123 -22.55 11.48 -10.78
N SER A 124 -23.44 10.78 -10.10
CA SER A 124 -23.21 10.01 -8.88
C SER A 124 -23.69 8.57 -9.00
N LEU A 125 -22.98 7.66 -8.35
CA LEU A 125 -23.41 6.26 -8.17
C LEU A 125 -24.74 6.15 -7.40
N SER A 126 -25.10 7.18 -6.63
CA SER A 126 -26.38 7.26 -5.90
C SER A 126 -27.60 7.53 -6.82
N GLU A 127 -27.39 7.97 -8.07
CA GLU A 127 -28.46 8.10 -9.07
C GLU A 127 -28.88 6.72 -9.63
N ILE A 128 -28.07 5.68 -9.42
CA ILE A 128 -28.28 4.33 -9.93
C ILE A 128 -29.11 3.53 -8.90
N SER A 129 -30.31 3.11 -9.32
CA SER A 129 -31.29 2.48 -8.44
C SER A 129 -30.79 1.16 -7.80
N TYR A 130 -31.25 0.90 -6.57
CA TYR A 130 -31.00 -0.33 -5.81
C TYR A 130 -29.51 -0.64 -5.54
N GLY A 131 -28.67 0.38 -5.33
CA GLY A 131 -27.28 0.20 -4.91
C GLY A 131 -26.30 -0.21 -6.01
N LYS A 132 -26.80 -0.74 -7.13
CA LYS A 132 -26.02 -1.32 -8.25
C LYS A 132 -24.79 -0.52 -8.68
N GLY A 133 -24.89 0.82 -8.69
CA GLY A 133 -23.75 1.69 -9.02
C GLY A 133 -22.56 1.49 -8.08
N TYR A 134 -22.81 1.37 -6.77
CA TYR A 134 -21.78 1.02 -5.81
C TYR A 134 -21.32 -0.42 -5.93
N ASP A 135 -22.18 -1.37 -6.30
CA ASP A 135 -21.79 -2.78 -6.45
C ASP A 135 -20.82 -2.95 -7.63
N PHE A 136 -21.18 -2.46 -8.82
CA PHE A 136 -20.30 -2.44 -10.01
C PHE A 136 -18.98 -1.71 -9.73
N PHE A 137 -19.05 -0.55 -9.07
CA PHE A 137 -17.86 0.23 -8.71
C PHE A 137 -16.92 -0.51 -7.75
N ASN A 138 -17.46 -1.16 -6.70
CA ASN A 138 -16.65 -1.95 -5.78
C ASN A 138 -16.12 -3.23 -6.43
N GLN A 139 -16.89 -3.86 -7.32
CA GLN A 139 -16.45 -5.03 -8.08
C GLN A 139 -15.26 -4.67 -8.96
N ALA A 140 -15.34 -3.64 -9.80
CA ALA A 140 -14.26 -3.26 -10.71
C ALA A 140 -12.92 -2.95 -10.00
N ILE A 141 -12.95 -2.35 -8.81
CA ILE A 141 -11.74 -2.15 -7.98
C ILE A 141 -11.23 -3.48 -7.41
N THR A 142 -12.13 -4.37 -6.99
CA THR A 142 -11.76 -5.67 -6.42
C THR A 142 -11.14 -6.59 -7.46
N GLU A 143 -11.73 -6.61 -8.67
CA GLU A 143 -11.27 -7.32 -9.86
C GLU A 143 -9.86 -6.84 -10.26
N LEU A 144 -9.68 -5.52 -10.44
CA LEU A 144 -8.37 -4.91 -10.69
C LEU A 144 -7.28 -5.32 -9.68
N VAL A 145 -7.58 -5.30 -8.38
CA VAL A 145 -6.60 -5.64 -7.33
C VAL A 145 -6.31 -7.14 -7.29
N ILE A 146 -7.25 -8.00 -7.69
CA ILE A 146 -7.04 -9.45 -7.82
C ILE A 146 -6.20 -9.77 -9.06
N ASP A 147 -6.52 -9.17 -10.21
CA ASP A 147 -5.86 -9.45 -11.48
C ASP A 147 -4.41 -8.93 -11.50
N LEU A 148 -4.16 -7.73 -10.96
CA LEU A 148 -2.80 -7.23 -10.74
C LEU A 148 -1.98 -8.21 -9.90
N LYS A 149 -2.53 -8.66 -8.77
CA LYS A 149 -1.87 -9.62 -7.86
C LYS A 149 -1.66 -11.01 -8.49
N ALA A 150 -2.46 -11.37 -9.49
CA ALA A 150 -2.31 -12.62 -10.24
C ALA A 150 -1.19 -12.59 -11.29
N LEU A 151 -0.63 -11.41 -11.60
CA LEU A 151 0.50 -11.28 -12.52
C LEU A 151 1.77 -11.94 -11.95
N PRO A 152 2.59 -12.61 -12.78
CA PRO A 152 3.84 -13.24 -12.35
C PRO A 152 5.01 -12.24 -12.21
N MET A 153 4.74 -11.03 -11.71
CA MET A 153 5.65 -9.88 -11.72
C MET A 153 5.50 -9.02 -10.45
N ASN A 154 6.32 -7.98 -10.27
CA ASN A 154 6.12 -7.04 -9.15
C ASN A 154 4.92 -6.11 -9.42
N VAL A 155 4.15 -5.78 -8.40
CA VAL A 155 3.01 -4.86 -8.47
C VAL A 155 3.25 -3.70 -7.52
N ILE A 156 3.15 -2.47 -8.00
CA ILE A 156 3.31 -1.26 -7.20
C ILE A 156 2.08 -0.37 -7.34
N TYR A 157 1.41 -0.08 -6.23
CA TYR A 157 0.36 0.92 -6.15
C TYR A 157 0.95 2.21 -5.57
N ILE A 158 0.81 3.34 -6.27
CA ILE A 158 1.22 4.65 -5.76
C ILE A 158 -0.03 5.47 -5.39
N SER A 159 -0.06 6.03 -4.19
CA SER A 159 -1.14 6.91 -3.69
C SER A 159 -0.59 8.24 -3.18
N ARG A 160 -1.44 9.27 -3.17
CA ARG A 160 -1.14 10.54 -2.51
C ARG A 160 -1.30 10.40 -0.98
N GLN A 161 -1.00 11.46 -0.25
CA GLN A 161 -1.07 11.53 1.21
C GLN A 161 -2.10 12.58 1.64
N VAL A 162 -2.71 12.35 2.79
CA VAL A 162 -3.40 13.36 3.60
C VAL A 162 -2.97 13.23 5.06
N SER A 163 -2.86 14.34 5.75
CA SER A 163 -2.69 14.39 7.20
C SER A 163 -4.07 14.39 7.89
N GLU A 164 -4.22 13.59 8.92
CA GLU A 164 -5.31 13.67 9.89
C GLU A 164 -5.00 14.78 10.91
N TYR A 165 -6.02 15.50 11.36
CA TYR A 165 -5.89 16.60 12.33
C TYR A 165 -6.68 16.28 13.62
N ASP A 166 -6.20 16.73 14.78
CA ASP A 166 -6.97 16.69 16.03
C ASP A 166 -8.02 17.81 16.09
N ASP A 167 -8.86 17.78 17.14
CA ASP A 167 -9.87 18.83 17.41
C ASP A 167 -9.27 20.23 17.65
N ASN A 168 -7.93 20.33 17.81
CA ASN A 168 -7.19 21.58 17.97
C ASN A 168 -6.54 22.07 16.66
N GLY A 169 -6.64 21.30 15.55
CA GLY A 169 -6.04 21.62 14.26
C GLY A 169 -4.56 21.20 14.09
N ASN A 170 -3.99 20.42 15.01
CA ASN A 170 -2.64 19.86 14.87
C ASN A 170 -2.67 18.61 13.99
N ALA A 171 -1.71 18.47 13.07
CA ALA A 171 -1.53 17.22 12.32
C ALA A 171 -1.13 16.08 13.27
N THR A 172 -1.91 15.00 13.32
CA THR A 172 -1.72 13.85 14.23
C THR A 172 -1.11 12.64 13.54
N LYS A 173 -1.49 12.37 12.29
CA LYS A 173 -0.99 11.23 11.52
C LYS A 173 -1.11 11.44 10.02
N ASP A 174 -0.06 11.08 9.29
CA ASP A 174 -0.10 10.95 7.83
C ASP A 174 -0.60 9.57 7.38
N LYS A 175 -1.48 9.58 6.37
CA LYS A 175 -2.02 8.36 5.75
C LYS A 175 -2.26 8.53 4.24
N PRO A 176 -2.49 7.45 3.48
CA PRO A 176 -2.93 7.55 2.09
C PRO A 176 -4.22 8.36 1.94
N SER A 177 -4.37 9.10 0.84
CA SER A 177 -5.59 9.86 0.50
C SER A 177 -6.81 8.98 0.23
N LEU A 178 -6.61 7.69 -0.02
CA LEU A 178 -7.66 6.70 -0.19
C LEU A 178 -8.52 6.52 1.07
N LYS A 179 -9.81 6.25 0.86
CA LYS A 179 -10.71 5.78 1.93
C LYS A 179 -10.20 4.46 2.52
N ASP A 180 -10.32 4.29 3.83
CA ASP A 180 -9.81 3.13 4.58
C ASP A 180 -10.22 1.77 3.99
N LYS A 181 -11.42 1.66 3.39
CA LYS A 181 -11.87 0.46 2.66
C LYS A 181 -10.90 0.06 1.54
N TYR A 182 -10.45 1.02 0.73
CA TYR A 182 -9.54 0.78 -0.39
C TYR A 182 -8.10 0.62 0.08
N VAL A 183 -7.67 1.37 1.11
CA VAL A 183 -6.40 1.13 1.82
C VAL A 183 -6.32 -0.33 2.29
N ASN A 184 -7.37 -0.83 2.96
CA ASN A 184 -7.41 -2.19 3.47
C ASN A 184 -7.50 -3.25 2.36
N LEU A 185 -8.16 -2.97 1.23
CA LEU A 185 -8.20 -3.85 0.06
C LEU A 185 -6.83 -3.96 -0.62
N ILE A 186 -6.17 -2.83 -0.87
CA ILE A 186 -4.86 -2.77 -1.55
C ILE A 186 -3.77 -3.32 -0.63
N ASN A 187 -3.63 -2.78 0.59
CA ASN A 187 -2.65 -3.28 1.56
C ASN A 187 -2.92 -4.74 1.99
N GLY A 188 -4.19 -5.16 2.04
CA GLY A 188 -4.56 -6.57 2.28
C GLY A 188 -4.07 -7.53 1.19
N ASN A 189 -3.72 -7.01 0.01
CA ASN A 189 -3.09 -7.73 -1.09
C ASN A 189 -1.60 -7.40 -1.28
N SER A 190 -1.08 -6.32 -0.68
CA SER A 190 0.36 -5.97 -0.64
C SER A 190 1.18 -6.81 0.35
N ASP A 191 2.49 -6.86 0.14
CA ASP A 191 3.49 -7.42 1.04
C ASP A 191 4.03 -6.35 2.01
N LEU A 192 4.30 -5.15 1.48
CA LEU A 192 4.73 -3.96 2.23
C LEU A 192 3.88 -2.73 1.86
N MET A 193 3.55 -1.93 2.86
CA MET A 193 3.05 -0.56 2.73
C MET A 193 4.14 0.41 3.21
N ILE A 194 4.51 1.34 2.34
CA ILE A 194 5.76 2.11 2.42
C ILE A 194 5.43 3.59 2.35
N HIS A 195 5.78 4.32 3.43
CA HIS A 195 5.76 5.76 3.47
C HIS A 195 7.05 6.31 2.82
N THR A 196 6.91 7.37 2.04
CA THR A 196 8.02 8.11 1.43
C THR A 196 7.85 9.60 1.75
N GLU A 197 8.94 10.25 2.09
CA GLU A 197 8.94 11.60 2.66
C GLU A 197 10.20 12.35 2.20
N LYS A 198 10.10 13.67 1.99
CA LYS A 198 11.23 14.50 1.58
C LYS A 198 11.61 15.49 2.69
N LEU A 199 12.65 15.15 3.45
CA LEU A 199 13.20 15.97 4.52
C LEU A 199 14.30 16.89 3.96
N GLY A 200 13.86 18.02 3.39
CA GLY A 200 14.72 19.01 2.73
C GLY A 200 15.36 18.43 1.47
N ASN A 201 16.65 18.11 1.54
CA ASN A 201 17.39 17.47 0.44
C ASN A 201 17.42 15.93 0.53
N ASN A 202 16.99 15.35 1.65
CA ASN A 202 17.01 13.91 1.88
C ASN A 202 15.65 13.27 1.57
N TYR A 203 15.68 12.02 1.09
CA TYR A 203 14.49 11.20 0.87
C TYR A 203 14.45 10.06 1.88
N ASN A 204 13.40 9.99 2.67
CA ASN A 204 13.13 8.92 3.64
C ASN A 204 12.20 7.85 3.02
N ARG A 205 12.40 6.60 3.43
CA ARG A 205 11.66 5.42 2.95
C ARG A 205 11.45 4.47 4.13
N GLU A 206 10.24 4.32 4.62
CA GLU A 206 9.94 3.51 5.82
C GLU A 206 8.65 2.71 5.69
N VAL A 207 8.62 1.52 6.28
CA VAL A 207 7.46 0.61 6.23
C VAL A 207 6.44 0.97 7.34
N ASP A 208 5.25 1.47 6.96
CA ASP A 208 4.10 1.62 7.90
C ASP A 208 3.52 0.25 8.25
N ARG A 209 3.41 -0.67 7.26
CA ARG A 209 2.84 -2.02 7.47
C ARG A 209 3.57 -3.08 6.65
N LYS A 210 3.75 -4.27 7.24
CA LYS A 210 4.25 -5.44 6.53
C LYS A 210 3.37 -6.66 6.80
N ARG A 211 3.11 -7.47 5.76
CA ARG A 211 2.36 -8.73 5.84
C ARG A 211 2.99 -9.72 6.82
N LYS A 212 4.32 -9.68 6.94
CA LYS A 212 5.17 -10.51 7.80
C LYS A 212 6.58 -9.92 7.86
N THR A 213 7.46 -10.52 8.66
CA THR A 213 8.88 -10.17 8.68
C THR A 213 9.63 -10.91 7.58
N TYR A 214 10.16 -10.16 6.61
CA TYR A 214 11.06 -10.66 5.56
C TYR A 214 12.51 -10.64 6.04
N TYR A 215 13.31 -11.61 5.59
CA TYR A 215 14.71 -11.76 6.00
C TYR A 215 15.63 -11.79 4.78
N ALA A 216 16.78 -11.12 4.87
CA ALA A 216 17.68 -10.90 3.73
C ALA A 216 18.29 -12.19 3.13
N ASP A 217 18.24 -13.33 3.84
CA ASP A 217 18.62 -14.66 3.37
C ASP A 217 17.46 -15.46 2.72
N GLN A 218 16.23 -14.96 2.81
CA GLN A 218 15.02 -15.59 2.25
C GLN A 218 14.52 -14.88 0.98
N VAL A 219 14.97 -13.65 0.72
CA VAL A 219 14.76 -12.92 -0.54
C VAL A 219 15.76 -13.45 -1.59
N ASP A 220 15.27 -14.22 -2.56
CA ASP A 220 16.10 -14.83 -3.61
C ASP A 220 16.39 -13.89 -4.80
N ASP A 221 15.64 -12.80 -4.91
CA ASP A 221 15.82 -11.76 -5.92
C ASP A 221 16.80 -10.67 -5.44
N LYS A 222 17.97 -10.61 -6.07
CA LYS A 222 19.04 -9.67 -5.70
C LYS A 222 18.72 -8.21 -6.02
N ALA A 223 17.90 -7.95 -7.03
CA ALA A 223 17.52 -6.58 -7.40
C ALA A 223 16.52 -6.04 -6.38
N ILE A 224 15.48 -6.83 -6.07
CA ILE A 224 14.52 -6.52 -5.02
C ILE A 224 15.22 -6.38 -3.66
N LEU A 225 16.10 -7.30 -3.27
CA LEU A 225 16.83 -7.21 -2.01
C LEU A 225 17.66 -5.91 -1.88
N LYS A 226 18.28 -5.46 -2.98
CA LYS A 226 19.01 -4.18 -3.01
C LYS A 226 18.08 -2.98 -2.75
N ILE A 227 16.88 -2.99 -3.32
CA ILE A 227 15.88 -1.93 -3.12
C ILE A 227 15.35 -1.97 -1.69
N LEU A 228 14.95 -3.15 -1.19
CA LEU A 228 14.46 -3.34 0.19
C LEU A 228 15.49 -2.89 1.24
N ALA A 229 16.78 -3.08 0.98
CA ALA A 229 17.85 -2.60 1.86
C ALA A 229 17.95 -1.06 1.97
N THR A 230 17.30 -0.30 1.07
CA THR A 230 17.15 1.17 1.18
C THR A 230 15.94 1.60 2.02
N ILE A 231 15.08 0.66 2.41
CA ILE A 231 13.76 0.94 3.02
C ILE A 231 13.76 0.48 4.47
N ARG A 232 13.62 1.44 5.39
CA ARG A 232 13.66 1.19 6.83
C ARG A 232 12.55 0.23 7.24
N GLY A 233 12.93 -0.88 7.88
CA GLY A 233 12.02 -1.90 8.40
C GLY A 233 11.54 -2.95 7.38
N ALA A 234 11.98 -2.90 6.11
CA ALA A 234 11.52 -3.83 5.07
C ALA A 234 12.10 -5.24 5.19
N VAL A 235 13.41 -5.38 5.46
CA VAL A 235 14.11 -6.66 5.62
C VAL A 235 14.98 -6.69 6.88
N GLU A 236 14.94 -7.81 7.59
CA GLU A 236 15.78 -8.08 8.76
C GLU A 236 17.05 -8.87 8.36
N PRO A 237 18.15 -8.81 9.14
CA PRO A 237 19.29 -9.70 8.97
C PRO A 237 18.91 -11.18 9.23
N ALA A 238 19.60 -12.08 8.55
CA ALA A 238 19.35 -13.53 8.54
C ALA A 238 19.06 -14.15 9.93
N LYS A 239 18.06 -15.04 9.99
CA LYS A 239 17.60 -15.73 11.22
C LYS A 239 18.73 -16.55 11.87
N GLY A 240 19.45 -15.95 12.80
CA GLY A 240 20.55 -16.57 13.54
C GLY A 240 21.72 -15.62 13.80
N LYS A 241 21.89 -14.56 12.99
CA LYS A 241 22.86 -13.50 13.30
C LYS A 241 22.24 -12.50 14.27
N LEU A 242 22.46 -12.74 15.57
CA LEU A 242 22.23 -11.73 16.61
C LEU A 242 22.95 -10.44 16.22
N ALA A 243 22.20 -9.34 16.05
CA ALA A 243 22.80 -8.02 15.96
C ALA A 243 23.62 -7.74 17.24
N PRO A 244 24.84 -7.19 17.15
CA PRO A 244 25.66 -6.92 18.32
C PRO A 244 24.95 -5.89 19.21
N LYS A 245 24.42 -6.36 20.35
CA LYS A 245 23.86 -5.48 21.38
C LYS A 245 24.98 -4.54 21.83
N LYS A 246 24.79 -3.22 21.69
CA LYS A 246 25.57 -2.25 22.44
C LYS A 246 25.35 -2.54 23.93
N GLU A 247 26.40 -2.92 24.65
CA GLU A 247 26.29 -3.18 26.08
C GLU A 247 26.01 -1.87 26.82
N ALA A 248 24.84 -1.78 27.44
CA ALA A 248 24.59 -0.77 28.46
C ALA A 248 25.43 -1.13 29.69
N ALA A 249 26.37 -0.27 30.07
CA ALA A 249 27.31 -0.55 31.15
C ALA A 249 26.58 -0.78 32.49
N LYS A 250 26.86 -1.91 33.14
CA LYS A 250 26.36 -2.21 34.49
C LYS A 250 27.21 -1.46 35.52
N THR A 251 26.62 -0.52 36.25
CA THR A 251 27.16 -0.05 37.54
C THR A 251 26.48 -0.79 38.68
N THR A 252 27.28 -1.41 39.55
CA THR A 252 26.82 -2.28 40.65
C THR A 252 26.64 -1.51 41.96
N LYS A 253 25.58 -1.86 42.71
CA LYS A 253 25.39 -1.40 44.11
C LYS A 253 26.32 -2.15 45.08
N PRO A 254 26.77 -1.48 46.16
CA PRO A 254 27.06 -2.11 47.46
C PRO A 254 25.83 -2.15 48.39
N ALA A 255 25.90 -2.96 49.46
CA ALA A 255 24.92 -3.13 50.54
C ALA A 255 25.61 -2.86 51.92
N LYS A 256 25.02 -2.86 53.13
CA LYS A 256 23.69 -3.32 53.62
C LYS A 256 22.72 -2.13 53.89
N THR A 257 22.33 -1.65 55.08
CA THR A 257 22.60 -1.96 56.51
C THR A 257 21.30 -1.82 57.33
N GLU A 258 21.30 -1.46 58.63
CA GLU A 258 20.15 -1.56 59.54
C GLU A 258 20.04 -0.40 60.53
N LYS A 259 18.81 0.03 60.85
CA LYS A 259 18.28 0.11 62.24
C LYS A 259 16.75 0.34 62.23
N THR A 260 16.13 0.45 63.41
CA THR A 260 14.81 -0.14 63.70
C THR A 260 13.84 0.82 64.42
N LYS A 261 12.53 0.48 64.41
CA LYS A 261 11.38 1.11 65.12
C LYS A 261 10.82 2.38 64.44
N GLU A 262 9.56 2.80 64.67
CA GLU A 262 8.51 2.34 65.61
C GLU A 262 7.10 2.41 64.98
N ALA A 263 6.04 1.98 65.67
CA ALA A 263 4.64 2.02 65.20
C ALA A 263 3.81 3.11 65.93
N PRO A 264 2.61 3.49 65.44
CA PRO A 264 1.41 3.08 66.19
C PRO A 264 0.09 2.86 65.40
N LYS A 265 -0.70 1.89 65.91
CA LYS A 265 -2.17 1.85 66.16
C LYS A 265 -3.25 2.30 65.13
N LYS A 266 -4.37 1.56 65.19
CA LYS A 266 -5.75 1.90 64.77
C LYS A 266 -6.46 2.84 65.79
N GLU A 267 -7.74 3.24 65.73
CA GLU A 267 -8.91 3.02 64.81
C GLU A 267 -9.36 4.43 64.28
N VAL A 268 -10.59 4.87 63.96
CA VAL A 268 -12.02 4.45 64.13
C VAL A 268 -12.87 5.06 62.97
N ASP A 269 -14.20 4.89 62.97
CA ASP A 269 -15.16 5.27 61.90
C ASP A 269 -15.65 6.73 61.89
N SER A 270 -16.21 7.17 60.74
CA SER A 270 -17.49 7.92 60.67
C SER A 270 -18.04 7.94 59.23
N ASP A 271 -19.37 7.79 59.07
CA ASP A 271 -20.08 7.75 57.78
C ASP A 271 -20.48 9.13 57.20
N ASP A 272 -21.04 9.06 55.97
CA ASP A 272 -22.13 9.88 55.40
C ASP A 272 -21.90 11.29 54.78
N GLU A 273 -22.92 11.66 54.00
CA GLU A 273 -23.19 12.88 53.20
C GLU A 273 -22.26 13.12 51.97
N LEU A 274 -22.72 12.85 50.74
CA LEU A 274 -23.67 13.62 49.90
C LEU A 274 -23.11 14.96 49.37
N PHE A 275 -22.74 14.99 48.08
CA PHE A 275 -23.36 15.83 47.04
C PHE A 275 -22.96 15.38 45.63
#